data_AF-A0A3A5JU37-F1
#
_entry.id   AF-A0A3A5JU37-F1
#
_cell.length_a   1.000
_cell.length_b   1.000
_cell.length_c   1.000
_cell.angle_alpha   90.00
_cell.angle_beta   90.00
_cell.angle_gamma   90.00
#
_symmetry.space_group_name_H-M   'P 1'
#
loop_
_entity.id
_entity.type
_entity.pdbx_description
1 polymer ?
#
loop_
_entity_poly.entity_id
_entity_poly.type
_entity_poly.pdbx_seq_one_letter_code
_entity_poly.pdbx_strand_id
1 'polypeptide(L)'
;MRLRPAVRARRQACRGGIDVRARRRAPRLHRAPLHSPAASAGADCRARSVSDGLCGAHRPGHFDGVATVVAKLFLHTGADLAFFGEKDFQQLHVVRRMARDLDLGVEIVACPTVREEDGLAMSSRNLRLSAEHRRATPRLASVLFEAAERLSAGAPAEDVLTEAWQAILAAGYTQVEYLELRDEEDIEPMQTLKPDGAADLATI
;
A
#
# COMPACT_ATOMS: atom_id res chain seq x y z
N MET A 1 -24.01 -3.89 27.44
CA MET A 1 -22.74 -3.92 28.20
C MET A 1 -21.76 -2.97 27.54
N ARG A 2 -21.60 -1.76 28.10
CA ARG A 2 -20.85 -0.65 27.47
C ARG A 2 -19.36 -0.76 27.82
N LEU A 3 -18.50 -0.90 26.81
CA LEU A 3 -17.05 -0.95 26.99
C LEU A 3 -16.49 0.41 27.42
N ARG A 4 -15.44 0.39 28.26
CA ARG A 4 -14.84 1.55 28.93
C ARG A 4 -14.16 2.53 27.93
N PRO A 5 -14.09 3.84 28.24
CA PRO A 5 -13.54 4.88 27.35
C PRO A 5 -12.11 4.63 26.86
N ALA A 6 -11.27 3.95 27.66
CA ALA A 6 -9.88 3.64 27.31
C ALA A 6 -9.72 2.62 26.15
N VAL A 7 -10.76 1.82 25.86
CA VAL A 7 -10.77 0.89 24.71
C VAL A 7 -11.30 1.58 23.44
N ARG A 8 -12.06 2.67 23.59
CA ARG A 8 -12.41 3.58 22.49
C ARG A 8 -11.22 4.46 22.08
N ALA A 9 -10.43 4.92 23.05
CA ALA A 9 -9.24 5.76 22.83
C ALA A 9 -8.08 5.06 22.08
N ARG A 10 -8.10 3.72 21.96
CA ARG A 10 -7.13 2.93 21.18
C ARG A 10 -7.57 2.61 19.75
N ARG A 11 -8.79 2.99 19.36
CA ARG A 11 -9.41 2.68 18.04
C ARG A 11 -9.50 3.89 17.10
N GLN A 12 -8.90 5.02 17.46
CA GLN A 12 -9.23 6.34 16.87
C GLN A 12 -7.96 7.08 16.41
N ALA A 13 -6.99 6.38 15.81
CA ALA A 13 -5.63 6.91 15.58
C ALA A 13 -4.87 6.47 14.29
N CYS A 14 -5.47 5.79 13.29
CA CYS A 14 -4.77 5.44 12.01
C CYS A 14 -5.62 5.50 10.70
N ARG A 15 -5.52 6.54 9.83
CA ARG A 15 -6.44 6.92 8.70
C ARG A 15 -5.82 7.91 7.68
N GLY A 16 -4.65 7.54 7.18
CA GLY A 16 -3.89 8.37 6.25
C GLY A 16 -2.58 7.70 5.87
N GLY A 17 -2.53 7.11 4.69
CA GLY A 17 -1.42 6.27 4.21
C GLY A 17 -0.48 6.99 3.26
N ILE A 18 0.82 6.98 3.55
CA ILE A 18 1.86 7.35 2.59
C ILE A 18 2.39 6.08 1.94
N ASP A 19 1.94 5.73 0.73
CA ASP A 19 2.46 4.56 0.01
C ASP A 19 3.82 4.87 -0.63
N VAL A 20 4.80 4.01 -0.37
CA VAL A 20 6.16 4.17 -0.88
C VAL A 20 6.72 2.87 -1.35
N ARG A 21 7.17 2.88 -2.60
CA ARG A 21 7.96 1.80 -3.16
C ARG A 21 9.29 2.32 -3.64
N ALA A 22 10.35 1.88 -2.99
CA ALA A 22 11.71 2.05 -3.46
C ALA A 22 12.21 0.74 -4.08
N ARG A 23 12.81 0.80 -5.27
CA ARG A 23 13.50 -0.34 -5.88
C ARG A 23 15.00 -0.16 -5.74
N ARG A 24 15.68 -1.27 -5.45
CA ARG A 24 17.10 -1.47 -5.79
C ARG A 24 17.19 -2.66 -6.75
N ARG A 25 18.04 -2.55 -7.77
CA ARG A 25 18.14 -3.47 -8.92
C ARG A 25 18.29 -4.93 -8.48
N ALA A 26 17.58 -5.83 -9.16
CA ALA A 26 17.84 -7.27 -9.18
C ALA A 26 18.15 -7.69 -10.64
N PRO A 27 18.98 -8.72 -10.88
CA PRO A 27 19.35 -9.15 -12.23
C PRO A 27 18.16 -9.79 -12.97
N ARG A 28 18.16 -9.60 -14.29
CA ARG A 28 17.09 -10.00 -15.22
C ARG A 28 16.97 -11.53 -15.27
N LEU A 29 15.75 -12.04 -15.10
CA LEU A 29 15.37 -13.38 -15.57
C LEU A 29 14.62 -13.23 -16.88
N HIS A 30 15.10 -13.90 -17.92
CA HIS A 30 14.46 -14.01 -19.22
C HIS A 30 13.14 -14.76 -19.12
N ARG A 31 12.14 -14.33 -19.90
CA ARG A 31 10.91 -15.08 -20.14
C ARG A 31 10.77 -15.28 -21.66
N ALA A 32 10.64 -16.54 -22.07
CA ALA A 32 10.37 -16.92 -23.45
C ALA A 32 8.90 -16.60 -23.83
N PRO A 33 8.59 -16.33 -25.11
CA PRO A 33 7.26 -15.93 -25.54
C PRO A 33 6.41 -17.13 -25.93
N LEU A 34 5.09 -17.05 -25.68
CA LEU A 34 4.10 -17.83 -26.40
C LEU A 34 3.03 -16.88 -26.95
N HIS A 35 2.67 -17.14 -28.22
CA HIS A 35 1.93 -16.30 -29.15
C HIS A 35 0.40 -16.35 -28.96
N SER A 36 -0.22 -15.16 -29.10
CA SER A 36 -1.38 -14.76 -29.91
C SER A 36 -2.80 -15.40 -29.77
N PRO A 37 -3.86 -14.66 -30.23
CA PRO A 37 -5.07 -14.43 -29.44
C PRO A 37 -6.31 -15.15 -29.98
N ALA A 38 -7.30 -15.36 -29.10
CA ALA A 38 -8.69 -15.60 -29.49
C ALA A 38 -9.60 -14.76 -28.60
N ALA A 39 -10.36 -13.87 -29.23
CA ALA A 39 -11.33 -13.00 -28.61
C ALA A 39 -12.50 -13.82 -28.03
N SER A 40 -12.74 -13.67 -26.74
CA SER A 40 -14.06 -13.88 -26.15
C SER A 40 -14.24 -12.80 -25.09
N ALA A 41 -15.41 -12.15 -25.13
CA ALA A 41 -15.78 -11.05 -24.26
C ALA A 41 -15.92 -11.56 -22.82
N GLY A 42 -14.81 -11.57 -22.07
CA GLY A 42 -14.79 -11.74 -20.63
C GLY A 42 -15.13 -10.41 -19.97
N ALA A 43 -16.01 -10.42 -18.98
CA ALA A 43 -16.33 -9.25 -18.16
C ALA A 43 -15.04 -8.61 -17.62
N ASP A 44 -14.69 -7.47 -18.21
CA ASP A 44 -13.46 -6.77 -17.97
C ASP A 44 -13.65 -5.86 -16.75
N CYS A 45 -13.44 -6.44 -15.57
CA CYS A 45 -13.53 -5.75 -14.28
C CYS A 45 -12.32 -4.82 -14.10
N ARG A 46 -12.17 -3.82 -14.97
CA ARG A 46 -11.04 -2.89 -14.88
C ARG A 46 -11.24 -1.94 -13.71
N ALA A 47 -10.46 -2.13 -12.66
CA ALA A 47 -10.36 -1.28 -11.47
C ALA A 47 -9.69 0.09 -11.76
N ARG A 48 -10.03 0.73 -12.89
CA ARG A 48 -9.24 1.79 -13.56
C ARG A 48 -8.86 3.03 -12.74
N SER A 49 -9.44 3.26 -11.56
CA SER A 49 -9.04 4.39 -10.71
C SER A 49 -8.04 3.99 -9.61
N VAL A 50 -8.23 2.83 -8.99
CA VAL A 50 -7.43 2.37 -7.83
C VAL A 50 -6.21 1.56 -8.28
N SER A 51 -6.29 0.87 -9.42
CA SER A 51 -5.19 0.07 -9.98
C SER A 51 -4.11 0.90 -10.66
N ASP A 52 -4.40 2.16 -10.97
CA ASP A 52 -3.56 3.04 -11.79
C ASP A 52 -2.74 3.96 -10.87
N GLY A 53 -1.51 4.32 -11.28
CA GLY A 53 -0.58 5.04 -10.40
C GLY A 53 0.11 4.14 -9.35
N LEU A 54 1.02 4.72 -8.55
CA LEU A 54 1.78 4.02 -7.50
C LEU A 54 2.45 2.72 -7.99
N CYS A 55 2.15 1.57 -7.36
CA CYS A 55 2.65 0.27 -7.77
C CYS A 55 2.17 -0.14 -9.17
N GLY A 56 0.96 0.26 -9.55
CA GLY A 56 0.31 -0.10 -10.81
C GLY A 56 1.03 0.46 -12.03
N ALA A 57 1.46 1.73 -11.93
CA ALA A 57 2.27 2.39 -12.97
C ALA A 57 3.60 1.66 -13.24
N HIS A 58 4.17 1.04 -12.21
CA HIS A 58 5.45 0.31 -12.28
C HIS A 58 5.28 -1.19 -12.56
N ARG A 59 4.03 -1.68 -12.65
CA ARG A 59 3.66 -3.10 -12.78
C ARG A 59 2.37 -3.27 -13.60
N PRO A 60 2.38 -3.01 -14.91
CA PRO A 60 1.18 -3.12 -15.75
C PRO A 60 0.58 -4.54 -15.67
N GLY A 61 -0.73 -4.62 -15.46
CA GLY A 61 -1.49 -5.88 -15.32
C GLY A 61 -1.32 -6.62 -14.00
N HIS A 62 -0.56 -6.09 -13.03
CA HIS A 62 -0.36 -6.76 -11.74
C HIS A 62 -1.65 -6.84 -10.92
N PHE A 63 -2.36 -5.72 -10.78
CA PHE A 63 -3.60 -5.67 -10.01
C PHE A 63 -4.75 -6.43 -10.68
N ASP A 64 -4.78 -6.49 -12.01
CA ASP A 64 -5.73 -7.34 -12.74
C ASP A 64 -5.51 -8.82 -12.39
N GLY A 65 -4.24 -9.25 -12.34
CA GLY A 65 -3.86 -10.58 -11.92
C GLY A 65 -4.23 -10.88 -10.46
N VAL A 66 -4.00 -9.92 -9.55
CA VAL A 66 -4.40 -10.04 -8.14
C VAL A 66 -5.91 -10.16 -8.01
N ALA A 67 -6.66 -9.23 -8.60
CA ALA A 67 -8.13 -9.23 -8.58
C ALA A 67 -8.68 -10.56 -9.12
N THR A 68 -8.15 -11.03 -10.25
CA THR A 68 -8.57 -12.32 -10.85
C THR A 68 -8.34 -13.48 -9.90
N VAL A 69 -7.16 -13.60 -9.30
CA VAL A 69 -6.84 -14.72 -8.41
C VAL A 69 -7.67 -14.64 -7.12
N VAL A 70 -7.80 -13.46 -6.53
CA VAL A 70 -8.56 -13.27 -5.29
C VAL A 70 -10.06 -13.53 -5.51
N ALA A 71 -10.65 -13.03 -6.59
CA ALA A 71 -12.04 -13.31 -6.94
C ALA A 71 -12.28 -14.82 -7.08
N LYS A 72 -11.38 -15.54 -7.78
CA LYS A 72 -11.47 -17.00 -7.88
C LYS A 72 -11.41 -17.68 -6.51
N LEU A 73 -10.53 -17.23 -5.62
CA LEU A 73 -10.43 -17.79 -4.26
C LEU A 73 -11.71 -17.55 -3.45
N PHE A 74 -12.28 -16.35 -3.49
CA PHE A 74 -13.53 -16.06 -2.78
C PHE A 74 -14.69 -16.93 -3.27
N LEU A 75 -14.84 -17.05 -4.60
CA LEU A 75 -15.88 -17.88 -5.19
C LEU A 75 -15.74 -19.37 -4.84
N HIS A 76 -14.52 -19.88 -4.70
CA HIS A 76 -14.29 -21.29 -4.34
C HIS A 76 -14.39 -21.56 -2.84
N THR A 77 -14.04 -20.57 -2.01
CA THR A 77 -14.00 -20.75 -0.54
C THR A 77 -15.33 -20.41 0.12
N GLY A 78 -16.14 -19.52 -0.45
CA GLY A 78 -17.34 -19.01 0.20
C GLY A 78 -17.04 -18.29 1.51
N ALA A 79 -15.87 -17.66 1.61
CA ALA A 79 -15.41 -17.03 2.85
C ALA A 79 -16.29 -15.83 3.23
N ASP A 80 -16.71 -15.74 4.49
CA ASP A 80 -17.40 -14.54 5.00
C ASP A 80 -16.42 -13.38 5.28
N LEU A 81 -15.20 -13.71 5.70
CA LEU A 81 -14.16 -12.75 6.08
C LEU A 81 -12.86 -13.06 5.33
N ALA A 82 -12.17 -12.02 4.87
CA ALA A 82 -10.83 -12.14 4.30
C ALA A 82 -9.89 -11.06 4.85
N PHE A 83 -8.70 -11.48 5.30
CA PHE A 83 -7.75 -10.63 6.00
C PHE A 83 -6.59 -10.23 5.09
N PHE A 84 -6.36 -8.93 4.95
CA PHE A 84 -5.30 -8.37 4.11
C PHE A 84 -4.46 -7.35 4.90
N GLY A 85 -3.14 -7.41 4.74
CA GLY A 85 -2.23 -6.51 5.43
C GLY A 85 -2.22 -5.10 4.85
N GLU A 86 -2.23 -4.09 5.72
CA GLU A 86 -2.21 -2.66 5.35
C GLU A 86 -0.93 -2.25 4.59
N LYS A 87 0.16 -2.98 4.81
CA LYS A 87 1.44 -2.78 4.09
C LYS A 87 1.27 -2.77 2.57
N ASP A 88 0.37 -3.60 2.02
CA ASP A 88 0.06 -3.61 0.60
C ASP A 88 -1.22 -2.78 0.36
N PHE A 89 -1.16 -1.49 0.72
CA PHE A 89 -2.33 -0.59 0.81
C PHE A 89 -3.13 -0.51 -0.50
N GLN A 90 -2.47 -0.28 -1.64
CA GLN A 90 -3.14 -0.25 -2.94
C GLN A 90 -3.84 -1.59 -3.26
N GLN A 91 -3.25 -2.72 -2.87
CA GLN A 91 -3.86 -4.03 -3.06
C GLN A 91 -5.12 -4.20 -2.21
N LEU A 92 -5.08 -3.77 -0.95
CA LEU A 92 -6.23 -3.79 -0.05
C LEU A 92 -7.41 -3.00 -0.65
N HIS A 93 -7.15 -1.81 -1.20
CA HIS A 93 -8.19 -1.00 -1.85
C HIS A 93 -8.72 -1.65 -3.13
N VAL A 94 -7.85 -2.22 -3.97
CA VAL A 94 -8.27 -2.98 -5.16
C VAL A 94 -9.19 -4.14 -4.76
N VAL A 95 -8.83 -4.91 -3.73
CA VAL A 95 -9.64 -6.06 -3.27
C VAL A 95 -10.96 -5.61 -2.66
N ARG A 96 -10.96 -4.55 -1.84
CA ARG A 96 -12.19 -3.94 -1.27
C ARG A 96 -13.14 -3.48 -2.37
N ARG A 97 -12.61 -2.73 -3.33
CA ARG A 97 -13.37 -2.23 -4.48
C ARG A 97 -13.96 -3.39 -5.28
N MET A 98 -13.14 -4.39 -5.61
CA MET A 98 -13.57 -5.57 -6.36
C MET A 98 -14.65 -6.36 -5.61
N ALA A 99 -14.48 -6.62 -4.31
CA ALA A 99 -15.45 -7.38 -3.53
C ALA A 99 -16.82 -6.70 -3.47
N ARG A 100 -16.82 -5.36 -3.35
CA ARG A 100 -18.04 -4.55 -3.39
C ARG A 100 -18.65 -4.49 -4.79
N ASP A 101 -17.87 -4.18 -5.81
CA ASP A 101 -18.39 -3.98 -7.17
C ASP A 101 -18.89 -5.28 -7.82
N LEU A 102 -18.46 -6.45 -7.32
CA LEU A 102 -18.92 -7.77 -7.73
C LEU A 102 -19.91 -8.43 -6.75
N ASP A 103 -20.36 -7.69 -5.72
CA ASP A 103 -21.31 -8.18 -4.70
C ASP A 103 -20.92 -9.54 -4.09
N LEU A 104 -19.62 -9.75 -3.81
CA LEU A 104 -19.10 -11.06 -3.40
C LEU A 104 -19.51 -11.48 -1.98
N GLY A 105 -20.08 -10.58 -1.18
CA GLY A 105 -20.53 -10.85 0.18
C GLY A 105 -19.39 -11.08 1.20
N VAL A 106 -18.12 -10.93 0.80
CA VAL A 106 -16.95 -11.10 1.66
C VAL A 106 -16.58 -9.77 2.33
N GLU A 107 -16.45 -9.77 3.66
CA GLU A 107 -15.91 -8.62 4.39
C GLU A 107 -14.38 -8.62 4.34
N ILE A 108 -13.81 -7.52 3.86
CA ILE A 108 -12.35 -7.36 3.74
C ILE A 108 -11.81 -6.62 4.97
N VAL A 109 -11.15 -7.38 5.85
CA VAL A 109 -10.59 -6.89 7.11
C VAL A 109 -9.14 -6.46 6.89
N ALA A 110 -8.84 -5.20 7.18
CA ALA A 110 -7.48 -4.68 7.17
C ALA A 110 -6.72 -5.09 8.44
N CYS A 111 -5.50 -5.57 8.26
CA CYS A 111 -4.61 -6.00 9.32
C CYS A 111 -3.42 -5.04 9.42
N PRO A 112 -3.10 -4.49 10.60
CA PRO A 112 -1.96 -3.62 10.78
C PRO A 112 -0.65 -4.21 10.28
N THR A 113 0.21 -3.37 9.71
CA THR A 113 1.55 -3.78 9.28
C THR A 113 2.37 -4.28 10.46
N VAL A 114 2.73 -5.57 10.43
CA VAL A 114 3.65 -6.15 11.41
C VAL A 114 5.08 -5.74 11.06
N ARG A 115 5.86 -5.35 12.07
CA ARG A 115 7.23 -4.85 11.92
C ARG A 115 8.21 -5.67 12.74
N GLU A 116 9.45 -5.67 12.27
CA GLU A 116 10.61 -6.13 13.04
C GLU A 116 10.92 -5.14 14.17
N GLU A 117 11.79 -5.51 15.11
CA GLU A 117 12.12 -4.70 16.29
C GLU A 117 12.67 -3.31 15.96
N ASP A 118 13.29 -3.17 14.79
CA ASP A 118 13.84 -1.91 14.29
C ASP A 118 12.85 -1.10 13.44
N GLY A 119 11.58 -1.48 13.40
CA GLY A 119 10.50 -0.75 12.71
C GLY A 119 10.37 -1.10 11.22
N LEU A 120 11.22 -1.98 10.69
CA LEU A 120 11.09 -2.43 9.30
C LEU A 120 9.82 -3.28 9.12
N ALA A 121 8.98 -2.93 8.15
CA ALA A 121 7.83 -3.75 7.79
C ALA A 121 8.24 -5.17 7.40
N MET A 122 7.62 -6.17 8.03
CA MET A 122 7.95 -7.57 7.78
C MET A 122 7.65 -7.93 6.32
N SER A 123 8.61 -8.60 5.69
CA SER A 123 8.52 -8.99 4.29
C SER A 123 9.39 -10.20 4.03
N SER A 124 8.87 -11.20 3.32
CA SER A 124 9.69 -12.31 2.82
C SER A 124 10.85 -11.82 1.94
N ARG A 125 10.75 -10.62 1.37
CA ARG A 125 11.80 -9.98 0.58
C ARG A 125 12.98 -9.47 1.43
N ASN A 126 12.81 -9.28 2.75
CA ASN A 126 13.89 -8.83 3.63
C ASN A 126 15.05 -9.84 3.64
N LEU A 127 14.76 -11.13 3.43
CA LEU A 127 15.75 -12.20 3.29
C LEU A 127 16.70 -12.02 2.08
N ARG A 128 16.35 -11.17 1.12
CA ARG A 128 17.18 -10.89 -0.07
C ARG A 128 18.14 -9.73 0.14
N LEU A 129 18.07 -9.05 1.29
CA LEU A 129 18.93 -7.91 1.60
C LEU A 129 20.31 -8.40 2.03
N SER A 130 21.36 -7.74 1.54
CA SER A 130 22.69 -7.87 2.13
C SER A 130 22.71 -7.25 3.53
N ALA A 131 23.67 -7.63 4.37
CA ALA A 131 23.80 -7.07 5.71
C ALA A 131 23.93 -5.53 5.71
N GLU A 132 24.63 -4.96 4.73
CA GLU A 132 24.75 -3.52 4.54
C GLU A 132 23.40 -2.87 4.22
N HIS A 133 22.67 -3.41 3.25
CA HIS A 133 21.35 -2.89 2.88
C HIS A 133 20.34 -3.04 4.02
N ARG A 134 20.38 -4.16 4.75
CA ARG A 134 19.49 -4.41 5.90
C ARG A 134 19.67 -3.37 7.01
N ARG A 135 20.89 -2.89 7.25
CA ARG A 135 21.16 -1.81 8.22
C ARG A 135 20.60 -0.45 7.79
N ALA A 136 20.57 -0.16 6.50
CA ALA A 136 20.01 1.08 5.96
C ALA A 136 18.47 1.06 5.86
N THR A 137 17.87 -0.13 5.84
CA THR A 137 16.44 -0.29 5.51
C THR A 137 15.50 0.39 6.53
N PRO A 138 15.73 0.28 7.86
CA PRO A 138 14.90 0.93 8.87
C PRO A 138 14.78 2.45 8.72
N ARG A 139 15.78 3.11 8.12
CA ARG A 139 15.72 4.57 7.91
C ARG A 139 14.58 4.98 6.99
N LEU A 140 14.14 4.11 6.08
CA LEU A 140 12.94 4.37 5.27
C LEU A 140 11.71 4.53 6.17
N ALA A 141 11.46 3.59 7.07
CA ALA A 141 10.32 3.66 7.98
C ALA A 141 10.35 4.96 8.82
N SER A 142 11.51 5.30 9.38
CA SER A 142 11.71 6.55 10.13
C SER A 142 11.34 7.79 9.32
N VAL A 143 11.81 7.89 8.07
CA VAL A 143 11.51 9.04 7.20
C VAL A 143 10.02 9.13 6.88
N LEU A 144 9.33 7.98 6.71
CA LEU A 144 7.88 7.99 6.47
C LEU A 144 7.12 8.44 7.71
N PHE A 145 7.52 8.00 8.91
CA PHE A 145 6.94 8.47 10.18
C PHE A 145 7.12 9.98 10.35
N GLU A 146 8.35 10.48 10.15
CA GLU A 146 8.66 11.91 10.23
C GLU A 146 7.82 12.72 9.21
N ALA A 147 7.67 12.23 7.98
CA ALA A 147 6.84 12.86 6.97
C ALA A 147 5.37 12.88 7.36
N ALA A 148 4.83 11.76 7.83
CA ALA A 148 3.44 11.68 8.26
C ALA A 148 3.14 12.67 9.40
N GLU A 149 3.97 12.71 10.44
CA GLU A 149 3.82 13.66 11.55
C GLU A 149 3.76 15.12 11.08
N ARG A 150 4.64 15.50 10.13
CA ARG A 150 4.67 16.86 9.57
C ARG A 150 3.42 17.19 8.76
N LEU A 151 2.99 16.28 7.89
CA LEU A 151 1.78 16.46 7.10
C LEU A 151 0.56 16.66 8.01
N SER A 152 0.51 15.90 9.11
CA SER A 152 -0.54 15.96 10.13
C SER A 152 -0.59 17.28 10.85
N ALA A 153 0.58 17.88 11.09
CA ALA A 153 0.73 19.20 11.65
C ALA A 153 0.36 20.32 10.65
N GLY A 154 -0.07 19.96 9.43
CA GLY A 154 -0.50 20.88 8.39
C GLY A 154 0.63 21.41 7.51
N ALA A 155 1.82 20.77 7.52
CA ALA A 155 2.89 21.15 6.62
C ALA A 155 2.50 20.90 5.14
N PRO A 156 2.93 21.75 4.19
CA PRO A 156 2.66 21.54 2.77
C PRO A 156 3.22 20.20 2.28
N ALA A 157 2.42 19.44 1.53
CA ALA A 157 2.82 18.11 1.13
C ALA A 157 4.05 18.10 0.21
N GLU A 158 4.15 19.07 -0.70
CA GLU A 158 5.27 19.17 -1.64
C GLU A 158 6.62 19.28 -0.92
N ASP A 159 6.72 20.14 0.10
CA ASP A 159 7.93 20.34 0.88
C ASP A 159 8.31 19.06 1.64
N VAL A 160 7.33 18.47 2.35
CA VAL A 160 7.55 17.28 3.16
C VAL A 160 7.97 16.09 2.29
N LEU A 161 7.30 15.86 1.16
CA LEU A 161 7.60 14.75 0.27
C LEU A 161 8.97 14.95 -0.42
N THR A 162 9.33 16.19 -0.76
CA THR A 162 10.64 16.51 -1.34
C THR A 162 11.76 16.23 -0.34
N GLU A 163 11.62 16.68 0.90
CA GLU A 163 12.62 16.43 1.94
C GLU A 163 12.73 14.94 2.28
N ALA A 164 11.60 14.24 2.40
CA ALA A 164 11.58 12.80 2.62
C ALA A 164 12.23 12.02 1.48
N TRP A 165 12.01 12.44 0.22
CA TRP A 165 12.68 11.85 -0.94
C TRP A 165 14.20 11.96 -0.82
N GLN A 166 14.72 13.14 -0.48
CA GLN A 166 16.16 13.36 -0.30
C GLN A 166 16.71 12.55 0.87
N ALA A 167 15.98 12.48 1.99
CA ALA A 167 16.38 11.70 3.15
C ALA A 167 16.47 10.20 2.84
N ILE A 168 15.57 9.66 2.03
CA ILE A 168 15.61 8.26 1.58
C ILE A 168 16.84 8.01 0.71
N LEU A 169 17.13 8.89 -0.25
CA LEU A 169 18.33 8.75 -1.09
C LEU A 169 19.62 8.83 -0.25
N ALA A 170 19.71 9.79 0.67
CA ALA A 170 20.83 9.96 1.58
C ALA A 170 21.04 8.76 2.53
N ALA A 171 19.97 8.04 2.87
CA ALA A 171 20.03 6.81 3.65
C ALA A 171 20.65 5.62 2.89
N GLY A 172 21.07 5.83 1.64
CA GLY A 172 21.58 4.76 0.80
C GLY A 172 20.43 3.99 0.16
N TYR A 173 19.48 4.68 -0.49
CA TYR A 173 18.58 4.12 -1.52
C TYR A 173 19.00 4.61 -2.91
N THR A 174 19.07 3.73 -3.93
CA THR A 174 19.60 4.12 -5.25
C THR A 174 18.57 4.91 -6.03
N GLN A 175 17.29 4.64 -5.75
CA GLN A 175 16.16 5.22 -6.45
C GLN A 175 14.92 5.06 -5.58
N VAL A 176 14.07 6.08 -5.58
CA VAL A 176 12.69 6.03 -5.09
C VAL A 176 11.80 5.93 -6.34
N GLU A 177 10.84 5.00 -6.38
CA GLU A 177 9.95 4.88 -7.54
C GLU A 177 8.82 5.90 -7.47
N TYR A 178 8.26 6.07 -6.28
CA TYR A 178 7.26 7.08 -5.96
C TYR A 178 7.24 7.32 -4.44
N LEU A 179 6.75 8.49 -4.05
CA LEU A 179 6.46 8.90 -2.68
C LEU A 179 5.37 9.96 -2.79
N GLU A 180 4.16 9.61 -2.39
CA GLU A 180 2.98 10.42 -2.68
C GLU A 180 2.03 10.44 -1.48
N LEU A 181 1.34 11.57 -1.31
CA LEU A 181 0.22 11.69 -0.39
C LEU A 181 -1.07 11.40 -1.15
N ARG A 182 -1.81 10.38 -0.70
CA ARG A 182 -3.07 9.96 -1.31
C ARG A 182 -4.20 9.96 -0.28
N ASP A 183 -5.42 10.15 -0.76
CA ASP A 183 -6.62 9.98 0.05
C ASP A 183 -6.77 8.51 0.46
N GLU A 184 -7.22 8.27 1.70
CA GLU A 184 -7.35 6.92 2.21
C GLU A 184 -8.46 6.15 1.49
N GLU A 185 -9.56 6.79 1.11
CA GLU A 185 -10.75 6.08 0.61
C GLU A 185 -10.59 5.65 -0.85
N ASP A 186 -10.14 6.57 -1.71
CA ASP A 186 -10.11 6.41 -3.17
C ASP A 186 -8.70 6.41 -3.78
N ILE A 187 -7.66 6.70 -3.00
CA ILE A 187 -6.25 6.79 -3.44
C ILE A 187 -6.03 7.97 -4.42
N GLU A 188 -6.89 8.98 -4.46
CA GLU A 188 -6.67 10.18 -5.28
C GLU A 188 -5.52 11.04 -4.71
N PRO A 189 -4.74 11.76 -5.56
CA PRO A 189 -3.67 12.62 -5.09
C PRO A 189 -4.16 13.77 -4.20
N MET A 190 -3.42 14.06 -3.13
CA MET A 190 -3.70 15.18 -2.23
C MET A 190 -2.49 16.10 -2.06
N GLN A 191 -2.76 17.39 -1.86
CA GLN A 191 -1.73 18.41 -1.58
C GLN A 191 -1.70 18.85 -0.11
N THR A 192 -2.74 18.55 0.65
CA THR A 192 -2.88 18.94 2.06
C THR A 192 -3.77 17.93 2.77
N LEU A 193 -3.39 17.51 3.98
CA LEU A 193 -4.29 16.77 4.84
C LEU A 193 -5.36 17.72 5.40
N LYS A 194 -6.65 17.37 5.25
CA LYS A 194 -7.75 18.18 5.78
C LYS A 194 -7.75 18.11 7.31
N PRO A 195 -7.83 19.25 8.03
CA PRO A 195 -7.79 19.26 9.50
C PRO A 195 -9.04 18.66 10.18
N ASP A 196 -10.20 18.56 9.50
CA ASP A 196 -11.49 18.22 10.13
C ASP A 196 -12.09 16.86 9.73
N GLY A 197 -11.29 15.97 9.16
CA GLY A 197 -11.76 14.64 8.77
C GLY A 197 -11.15 13.54 9.60
N ALA A 198 -11.12 13.62 10.95
CA ALA A 198 -10.50 12.61 11.83
C ALA A 198 -9.32 11.93 11.11
N ALA A 199 -8.36 12.77 10.70
CA ALA A 199 -7.23 12.38 9.89
C ALA A 199 -6.31 11.58 10.79
N ASP A 200 -6.75 10.36 11.05
CA ASP A 200 -5.94 9.42 11.76
C ASP A 200 -4.71 9.12 10.85
N LEU A 201 -3.54 8.73 11.33
CA LEU A 201 -2.34 8.67 10.47
C LEU A 201 -1.83 7.25 10.43
N ALA A 202 -2.05 6.59 9.29
CA ALA A 202 -1.60 5.22 9.07
C ALA A 202 -0.23 5.27 8.37
N THR A 203 0.82 5.55 9.12
CA THR A 203 2.17 5.53 8.56
C THR A 203 2.69 4.10 8.36
N ILE A 204 3.14 3.79 7.13
CA ILE A 204 3.52 2.46 6.61
C ILE A 204 4.64 1.75 7.31
#